data_AF-A0A432I601-F1
#
_entry.id   AF-A0A432I601-F1
#
_cell.length_a   1.000
_cell.length_b   1.000
_cell.length_c   1.000
_cell.angle_alpha   90.00
_cell.angle_beta   90.00
_cell.angle_gamma   90.00
#
_symmetry.space_group_name_H-M   'P 1'
#
loop_
_entity.id
_entity.type
_entity.pdbx_description
1 polymer ?
#
loop_
_entity_poly.entity_id
_entity_poly.type
_entity_poly.pdbx_seq_one_letter_code
_entity_poly.pdbx_strand_id
1 'polypeptide(L)'
;MKFIITILATNLVFGFSSSLSDSSKFTTNEAPMMVGYATSDLYFDEKSSYESMIPSEGGYIYTEGASIVAKKEIKNGAKLFIDYILGEKFQRAMVEKNYMLPVTDIKLGEEYKKIPTSTKIVKVKPSDLEKVEEYKKELIKLLKK
;
A
#
# COMPACT_ATOMS: atom_id res chain seq x y z
N MET A 1 -14.77 24.36 1.88
CA MET A 1 -14.62 23.69 3.19
C MET A 1 -13.43 22.74 3.06
N LYS A 2 -12.31 23.02 3.74
CA LYS A 2 -11.05 22.28 3.55
C LYS A 2 -11.16 20.90 4.20
N PHE A 3 -11.20 19.84 3.38
CA PHE A 3 -10.92 18.49 3.83
C PHE A 3 -9.46 18.45 4.29
N ILE A 4 -9.20 18.04 5.53
CA ILE A 4 -7.85 17.60 5.90
C ILE A 4 -7.81 16.13 5.50
N ILE A 5 -7.31 15.87 4.28
CA ILE A 5 -6.95 14.53 3.84
C ILE A 5 -5.57 14.28 4.44
N THR A 6 -5.51 13.39 5.42
CA THR A 6 -4.24 12.95 5.98
C THR A 6 -3.89 11.62 5.35
N ILE A 7 -2.81 11.63 4.58
CA ILE A 7 -2.19 10.48 3.92
C ILE A 7 -1.59 9.58 5.01
N LEU A 8 -1.91 8.29 4.99
CA LEU A 8 -1.31 7.24 5.81
C LEU A 8 -0.63 6.21 4.90
N ALA A 9 0.65 6.01 5.14
CA ALA A 9 1.53 5.09 4.44
C ALA A 9 1.62 5.27 2.91
N THR A 10 2.81 5.00 2.36
CA THR A 10 3.06 5.09 0.92
C THR A 10 3.71 3.79 0.50
N ASN A 11 2.96 2.84 -0.04
CA ASN A 11 3.58 1.62 -0.57
C ASN A 11 3.64 1.70 -2.11
N LEU A 12 4.80 1.42 -2.69
CA LEU A 12 4.92 1.11 -4.12
C LEU A 12 4.43 -0.33 -4.35
N VAL A 13 3.52 -0.53 -5.31
CA VAL A 13 2.77 -1.77 -5.60
C VAL A 13 2.45 -1.87 -7.09
N PHE A 14 2.28 -3.07 -7.63
CA PHE A 14 1.40 -3.32 -8.78
C PHE A 14 0.29 -4.25 -8.27
N GLY A 15 -0.99 -3.98 -8.58
CA GLY A 15 -2.17 -4.51 -7.86
C GLY A 15 -3.21 -5.26 -8.70
N PHE A 16 -3.59 -6.48 -8.28
CA PHE A 16 -4.97 -6.96 -8.03
C PHE A 16 -4.93 -8.11 -7.00
N SER A 17 -5.68 -7.95 -5.90
CA SER A 17 -5.91 -8.89 -4.78
C SER A 17 -4.75 -9.12 -3.79
N SER A 18 -4.94 -8.64 -2.55
CA SER A 18 -4.09 -8.88 -1.36
C SER A 18 -4.73 -9.88 -0.39
N SER A 19 -5.37 -10.92 -0.92
CA SER A 19 -6.07 -11.89 -0.07
C SER A 19 -5.07 -12.85 0.59
N LEU A 20 -5.33 -13.27 1.83
CA LEU A 20 -4.55 -14.33 2.50
C LEU A 20 -4.47 -15.62 1.67
N SER A 21 -5.45 -15.86 0.79
CA SER A 21 -5.45 -16.98 -0.15
C SER A 21 -4.37 -16.88 -1.23
N ASP A 22 -4.00 -15.67 -1.68
CA ASP A 22 -2.98 -15.51 -2.73
C ASP A 22 -1.58 -15.72 -2.17
N SER A 23 -1.31 -15.25 -0.93
CA SER A 23 -0.07 -15.56 -0.23
C SER A 23 0.08 -17.06 0.04
N SER A 24 -1.01 -17.75 0.38
CA SER A 24 -0.97 -19.20 0.61
C SER A 24 -0.49 -19.94 -0.65
N LYS A 25 -1.12 -19.68 -1.80
CA LYS A 25 -0.76 -20.33 -3.08
C LYS A 25 0.68 -20.04 -3.50
N PHE A 26 1.14 -18.81 -3.29
CA PHE A 26 2.53 -18.44 -3.54
C PHE A 26 3.48 -19.25 -2.64
N THR A 27 3.22 -19.29 -1.33
CA THR A 27 4.06 -20.03 -0.38
C THR A 27 4.01 -21.55 -0.51
N THR A 28 2.94 -22.11 -1.10
CA THR A 28 2.81 -23.54 -1.41
C THR A 28 3.36 -23.91 -2.79
N ASN A 29 4.00 -22.96 -3.50
CA ASN A 29 4.49 -23.12 -4.88
C ASN A 29 3.41 -23.43 -5.93
N GLU A 30 2.14 -23.13 -5.65
CA GLU A 30 1.05 -23.24 -6.63
C GLU A 30 1.04 -22.07 -7.63
N ALA A 31 1.63 -20.94 -7.26
CA ALA A 31 1.85 -19.80 -8.13
C ALA A 31 3.30 -19.29 -8.00
N PRO A 32 4.01 -19.05 -9.12
CA PRO A 32 5.41 -18.61 -9.08
C PRO A 32 5.55 -17.12 -8.70
N MET A 33 4.45 -16.36 -8.70
CA MET A 33 4.40 -14.94 -8.40
C MET A 33 3.07 -14.61 -7.73
N MET A 34 3.08 -13.57 -6.90
CA MET A 34 1.86 -12.95 -6.38
C MET A 34 1.95 -11.43 -6.54
N VAL A 35 0.78 -10.81 -6.52
CA VAL A 35 0.64 -9.37 -6.40
C VAL A 35 0.88 -8.99 -4.94
N GLY A 36 1.85 -8.12 -4.68
CA GLY A 36 2.25 -7.74 -3.34
C GLY A 36 2.79 -6.31 -3.23
N TYR A 37 3.21 -5.95 -2.03
CA TYR A 37 3.84 -4.67 -1.74
C TYR A 37 5.35 -4.77 -1.89
N ALA A 38 6.04 -3.68 -2.23
CA ALA A 38 7.50 -3.67 -2.27
C ALA A 38 8.13 -4.12 -0.93
N THR A 39 7.44 -3.90 0.18
CA THR A 39 7.85 -4.31 1.53
C THR A 39 7.42 -5.72 1.92
N SER A 40 6.75 -6.47 1.05
CA SER A 40 6.29 -7.83 1.34
C SER A 40 7.42 -8.79 1.70
N ASP A 41 8.64 -8.55 1.22
CA ASP A 41 9.84 -9.34 1.58
C ASP A 41 10.23 -9.23 3.06
N LEU A 42 9.76 -8.20 3.76
CA LEU A 42 9.95 -8.07 5.21
C LEU A 42 8.95 -8.92 6.00
N TYR A 43 7.81 -9.23 5.38
CA TYR A 43 6.76 -10.04 5.99
C TYR A 43 7.08 -11.54 5.90
N PHE A 44 7.65 -11.99 4.78
CA PHE A 44 8.09 -13.38 4.64
C PHE A 44 9.39 -13.62 5.43
N ASP A 45 9.58 -14.87 5.88
CA ASP A 45 10.76 -15.28 6.65
C ASP A 45 12.06 -14.83 5.95
N GLU A 46 13.04 -14.34 6.70
CA GLU A 46 14.35 -13.93 6.18
C GLU A 46 15.08 -15.05 5.44
N LYS A 47 14.72 -16.31 5.74
CA LYS A 47 15.25 -17.50 5.06
C LYS A 47 14.46 -17.86 3.79
N SER A 48 13.38 -17.15 3.48
CA SER A 48 12.62 -17.38 2.26
C SER A 48 13.39 -16.86 1.05
N SER A 49 13.23 -17.54 -0.09
CA SER A 49 13.82 -17.13 -1.36
C SER A 49 12.92 -16.14 -2.13
N TYR A 50 12.02 -15.45 -1.43
CA TYR A 50 11.07 -14.54 -2.06
C TYR A 50 11.65 -13.14 -2.14
N GLU A 51 11.50 -12.53 -3.31
CA GLU A 51 11.95 -11.18 -3.58
C GLU A 51 10.83 -10.38 -4.26
N SER A 52 10.73 -9.12 -3.86
CA SER A 52 9.85 -8.12 -4.42
C SER A 52 10.57 -7.44 -5.56
N MET A 53 9.85 -7.21 -6.65
CA MET A 53 10.35 -6.44 -7.79
C MET A 53 9.32 -5.41 -8.24
N ILE A 54 9.82 -4.30 -8.77
CA ILE A 54 8.99 -3.25 -9.37
C ILE A 54 9.18 -3.32 -10.89
N PRO A 55 8.08 -3.34 -11.70
CA PRO A 55 8.18 -3.28 -13.14
C PRO A 55 8.96 -2.06 -13.64
N SER A 56 9.62 -2.20 -14.79
CA SER A 56 10.48 -1.17 -15.39
C SER A 56 9.74 0.12 -15.77
N GLU A 57 8.43 0.01 -15.94
CA GLU A 57 7.46 1.05 -16.25
C GLU A 57 7.11 1.90 -15.01
N GLY A 58 7.34 1.35 -13.82
CA GLY A 58 7.13 2.01 -12.53
C GLY A 58 6.23 1.22 -11.58
N GLY A 59 6.25 1.62 -10.31
CA GLY A 59 5.34 1.11 -9.30
C GLY A 59 4.15 2.04 -9.10
N TYR A 60 2.97 1.49 -8.88
CA TYR A 60 1.79 2.24 -8.44
C TYR A 60 1.88 2.51 -6.95
N ILE A 61 1.65 3.75 -6.53
CA ILE A 61 1.64 4.08 -5.11
C ILE A 61 0.25 3.85 -4.54
N TYR A 62 0.13 2.90 -3.63
CA TYR A 62 -1.05 2.77 -2.79
C TYR A 62 -0.85 3.57 -1.49
N THR A 63 -1.79 4.48 -1.26
CA THR A 63 -1.81 5.36 -0.08
C THR A 63 -3.10 5.09 0.68
N GLU A 64 -2.97 4.70 1.94
CA GLU A 64 -4.13 4.62 2.83
C GLU A 64 -4.42 6.00 3.40
N GLY A 65 -5.65 6.28 3.80
CA GLY A 65 -6.03 7.63 4.20
C GLY A 65 -6.95 7.61 5.40
N ALA A 66 -6.73 8.56 6.31
CA ALA A 66 -7.69 8.90 7.35
C ALA A 66 -8.18 10.33 7.13
N SER A 67 -9.45 10.59 7.43
CA SER A 67 -10.04 11.91 7.26
C SER A 67 -11.10 12.18 8.31
N ILE A 68 -11.20 13.43 8.74
CA ILE A 68 -12.26 13.87 9.65
C ILE A 68 -13.53 14.13 8.82
N VAL A 69 -14.61 13.42 9.15
CA VAL A 69 -15.91 13.61 8.50
C VAL A 69 -16.43 15.02 8.80
N ALA A 70 -16.80 15.75 7.75
CA ALA A 70 -17.38 17.08 7.89
C ALA A 70 -18.73 17.02 8.63
N LYS A 71 -18.81 17.68 9.78
CA LYS A 71 -20.00 17.77 10.63
C LYS A 71 -20.13 19.19 11.18
N LYS A 72 -21.35 19.56 11.60
CA LYS A 72 -21.61 20.85 12.27
C LYS A 72 -20.74 21.02 13.52
N GLU A 73 -20.49 19.92 14.23
CA GLU A 73 -19.59 19.86 15.37
C GLU A 73 -18.59 18.72 15.17
N ILE A 74 -17.30 19.03 15.32
CA ILE A 74 -16.21 18.06 15.23
C ILE A 74 -15.69 17.81 16.64
N LYS A 75 -15.78 16.56 17.10
CA LYS A 75 -15.27 16.15 18.41
C LYS A 75 -13.75 16.32 18.49
N ASN A 76 -13.24 16.85 19.61
CA ASN A 76 -11.79 16.99 19.85
C ASN A 76 -11.03 15.66 19.70
N GLY A 77 -11.63 14.54 20.11
CA GLY A 77 -11.04 13.21 19.94
C GLY A 77 -10.70 12.84 18.49
N ALA A 78 -11.45 13.36 17.50
CA ALA A 78 -11.14 13.10 16.09
C ALA A 78 -9.85 13.80 15.65
N LYS A 79 -9.60 15.03 16.14
CA LYS A 79 -8.34 15.75 15.88
C LYS A 79 -7.17 15.06 16.57
N LEU A 80 -7.33 14.72 17.85
CA LEU A 80 -6.33 13.98 18.61
C LEU A 80 -5.97 12.63 17.98
N PHE A 81 -6.94 11.95 17.37
CA PHE A 81 -6.69 10.71 16.64
C PHE A 81 -5.82 10.95 15.40
N ILE A 82 -6.12 11.98 14.60
CA ILE A 82 -5.29 12.34 13.44
C ILE A 82 -3.87 12.73 13.88
N ASP A 83 -3.73 13.50 14.95
CA ASP A 83 -2.42 13.87 15.49
C ASP A 83 -1.66 12.64 15.98
N TYR A 84 -2.35 11.69 16.64
CA TYR A 84 -1.76 10.45 17.12
C TYR A 84 -1.24 9.56 16.00
N ILE A 85 -2.02 9.34 14.94
CA ILE A 85 -1.61 8.46 13.83
C ILE A 85 -0.50 9.09 12.97
N LEU A 86 -0.35 10.41 12.99
CA LEU A 86 0.79 11.12 12.40
C LEU A 86 2.00 11.18 13.34
N GLY A 87 1.82 10.86 14.61
CA GLY A 87 2.90 10.84 15.59
C GLY A 87 3.90 9.72 15.32
N GLU A 88 5.17 9.98 15.67
CA GLU A 88 6.29 9.04 15.48
C GLU A 88 5.99 7.64 16.02
N LYS A 89 5.35 7.54 17.19
CA LYS A 89 5.00 6.25 17.81
C LYS A 89 4.13 5.39 16.90
N PHE A 90 3.10 5.97 16.29
CA PHE A 90 2.21 5.23 15.40
C PHE A 90 2.91 4.90 14.09
N GLN A 91 3.60 5.86 13.50
CA GLN A 91 4.32 5.69 12.24
C GLN A 91 5.41 4.60 12.34
N ARG A 92 6.12 4.55 13.47
CA ARG A 92 7.09 3.50 13.80
C ARG A 92 6.40 2.13 13.92
N ALA A 93 5.24 2.06 14.58
CA ALA A 93 4.49 0.82 14.66
C ALA A 93 4.03 0.31 13.27
N MET A 94 3.72 1.21 12.33
CA MET A 94 3.37 0.81 10.95
C MET A 94 4.57 0.16 10.23
N VAL A 95 5.77 0.70 10.42
CA VAL A 95 7.01 0.14 9.88
C VAL A 95 7.32 -1.22 10.52
N GLU A 96 7.30 -1.30 11.85
CA GLU A 96 7.78 -2.48 12.58
C GLU A 96 6.78 -3.63 12.66
N LYS A 97 5.47 -3.35 12.58
CA LYS A 97 4.41 -4.35 12.78
C LYS A 97 3.60 -4.63 11.53
N ASN A 98 3.42 -3.63 10.67
CA ASN A 98 2.64 -3.76 9.45
C ASN A 98 3.50 -3.76 8.18
N TYR A 99 4.83 -3.57 8.31
CA TYR A 99 5.76 -3.50 7.17
C TYR A 99 5.33 -2.47 6.12
N MET A 100 4.76 -1.34 6.56
CA MET A 100 4.34 -0.25 5.68
C MET A 100 5.32 0.91 5.77
N LEU A 101 5.61 1.55 4.65
CA LEU A 101 6.43 2.76 4.66
C LEU A 101 5.68 3.92 5.35
N PRO A 102 6.35 4.70 6.21
CA PRO A 102 5.74 5.79 6.93
C PRO A 102 5.54 7.00 6.02
N VAL A 103 4.65 7.91 6.42
CA VAL A 103 4.39 9.19 5.73
C VAL A 103 5.08 10.37 6.41
N THR A 104 5.76 10.12 7.52
CA THR A 104 6.53 11.11 8.27
C THR A 104 8.00 10.73 8.24
N ASP A 105 8.86 11.71 8.48
CA ASP A 105 10.31 11.53 8.48
C ASP A 105 10.75 10.78 9.75
N ILE A 106 10.67 9.45 9.68
CA ILE A 106 11.19 8.55 10.72
C ILE A 106 12.31 7.70 10.13
N LYS A 107 13.32 7.42 10.95
CA LYS A 107 14.42 6.54 10.56
C LYS A 107 13.91 5.10 10.38
N LEU A 108 14.08 4.57 9.17
CA LEU A 108 13.83 3.17 8.85
C LEU A 108 14.98 2.27 9.34
N GLY A 109 14.66 1.01 9.61
CA GLY A 109 15.65 -0.01 9.94
C GLY A 109 16.50 -0.40 8.73
N GLU A 110 17.62 -1.09 8.99
CA GLU A 110 18.57 -1.54 7.96
C GLU A 110 17.93 -2.52 6.98
N GLU A 111 16.95 -3.29 7.43
CA GLU A 111 16.16 -4.22 6.63
C GLU A 111 15.44 -3.53 5.47
N TYR A 112 15.15 -2.23 5.56
CA TYR A 112 14.50 -1.49 4.48
C TYR A 112 15.44 -1.18 3.31
N LYS A 113 16.76 -1.36 3.45
CA LYS A 113 17.73 -1.16 2.35
C LYS A 113 17.59 -2.19 1.22
N LYS A 114 17.02 -3.36 1.51
CA LYS A 114 16.79 -4.42 0.51
C LYS A 114 15.51 -4.21 -0.29
N ILE A 115 14.67 -3.25 0.11
CA ILE A 115 13.39 -2.99 -0.53
C ILE A 115 13.60 -2.34 -1.90
N PRO A 116 13.02 -2.89 -2.97
CA PRO A 116 13.14 -2.30 -4.29
C PRO A 116 12.51 -0.90 -4.30
N THR A 117 13.15 0.03 -5.00
CA THR A 117 12.64 1.38 -5.20
C THR A 117 12.59 1.72 -6.69
N SER A 118 11.75 2.68 -7.06
CA SER A 118 11.68 3.16 -8.44
C SER A 118 11.50 4.67 -8.47
N THR A 119 12.18 5.32 -9.41
CA THR A 119 11.98 6.74 -9.74
C THR A 119 10.76 6.95 -10.64
N LYS A 120 10.24 5.88 -11.24
CA LYS A 120 9.01 5.91 -12.06
C LYS A 120 7.82 5.51 -11.21
N ILE A 121 6.84 6.40 -11.17
CA ILE A 121 5.60 6.21 -10.41
C ILE A 121 4.44 6.12 -11.40
N VAL A 122 3.71 5.01 -11.35
CA VAL A 122 2.42 4.87 -12.03
C VAL A 122 1.37 5.55 -11.19
N LYS A 123 0.62 6.48 -11.79
CA LYS A 123 -0.45 7.23 -11.13
C LYS A 123 -1.77 6.97 -11.83
N VAL A 124 -2.79 6.71 -11.03
CA VAL A 124 -4.18 6.69 -11.50
C VAL A 124 -4.70 8.13 -11.44
N LYS A 125 -5.17 8.66 -12.58
CA LYS A 125 -5.81 9.96 -12.63
C LYS A 125 -7.27 9.82 -12.20
N PRO A 126 -7.89 10.88 -11.64
CA PRO A 126 -9.32 10.85 -11.31
C PRO A 126 -10.22 10.45 -12.50
N SER A 127 -9.86 10.86 -13.72
CA SER A 127 -10.57 10.48 -14.95
C SER A 127 -10.53 8.98 -15.26
N ASP A 128 -9.46 8.29 -14.84
CA ASP A 128 -9.33 6.85 -15.06
C ASP A 128 -10.30 6.08 -14.16
N LEU A 129 -10.66 6.66 -13.00
CA LEU A 129 -11.61 6.08 -12.06
C LEU A 129 -13.04 6.05 -12.60
N GLU A 130 -13.39 6.98 -13.50
CA GLU A 130 -14.70 7.02 -14.16
C GLU A 130 -14.95 5.77 -15.02
N LYS A 131 -13.87 5.10 -15.47
CA LYS A 131 -13.91 3.91 -16.32
C LYS A 131 -13.65 2.61 -15.58
N VAL A 132 -13.54 2.62 -14.25
CA VAL A 132 -13.21 1.41 -13.47
C VAL A 132 -14.19 0.27 -13.72
N GLU A 133 -15.48 0.55 -13.88
CA GLU A 133 -16.48 -0.48 -14.18
C GLU A 133 -16.35 -1.06 -15.59
N GLU A 134 -15.86 -0.28 -16.56
CA GLU A 134 -15.52 -0.76 -17.90
C GLU A 134 -14.28 -1.66 -17.83
N TYR A 135 -13.21 -1.19 -17.17
CA TYR A 135 -11.97 -1.95 -17.00
C TYR A 135 -12.19 -3.29 -16.29
N LYS A 136 -13.07 -3.34 -15.28
CA LYS A 136 -13.46 -4.59 -14.62
C LYS A 136 -14.10 -5.57 -15.61
N LYS A 137 -15.02 -5.11 -16.47
CA LYS A 137 -15.68 -5.96 -17.48
C LYS A 137 -14.69 -6.47 -18.52
N GLU A 138 -13.79 -5.60 -18.98
CA GLU A 138 -12.72 -5.96 -19.92
C GLU A 138 -11.78 -6.99 -19.32
N LEU A 139 -11.34 -6.78 -18.07
CA LEU A 139 -10.49 -7.72 -17.35
C LEU A 139 -11.15 -9.09 -17.21
N ILE A 140 -12.42 -9.15 -16.78
CA ILE A 140 -13.16 -10.41 -16.68
C ILE A 140 -13.25 -11.11 -18.04
N LYS A 141 -13.50 -10.36 -19.12
CA LYS A 141 -13.56 -10.91 -20.48
C LYS A 141 -12.21 -11.44 -20.94
N LEU A 142 -11.12 -10.77 -20.58
CA LEU A 142 -9.76 -11.17 -20.91
C LEU A 142 -9.35 -12.43 -20.14
N LEU A 143 -9.65 -12.51 -18.84
CA LEU A 143 -9.31 -13.66 -17.99
C LEU A 143 -10.14 -14.93 -18.28
N LYS A 144 -11.30 -14.79 -18.93
CA LYS A 144 -12.16 -15.92 -19.32
C LYS A 144 -11.79 -16.53 -20.68
N LYS A 145 -10.92 -15.87 -21.45
CA LYS A 145 -10.38 -16.42 -22.70
C LYS A 145 -9.22 -17.36 -22.41
#